data_AF-A0AAN0JFU5-F1
#
_entry.id   AF-A0AAN0JFU5-F1
#
_cell.length_a   1.000
_cell.length_b   1.000
_cell.length_c   1.000
_cell.angle_alpha   90.00
_cell.angle_beta   90.00
_cell.angle_gamma   90.00
#
_symmetry.space_group_name_H-M   'P 1'
#
loop_
_entity.id
_entity.type
_entity.pdbx_description
1 polymer ?
#
loop_
_entity_poly.entity_id
_entity_poly.type
_entity_poly.pdbx_seq_one_letter_code
_entity_poly.pdbx_strand_id
1 'polypeptide(L)'
;MARKGECKIVLENYLQRKCSYIWQIFTKYKKEYAQLMLYEDGSSVIEFKTDVNGRVKFRYEMESCIGVYLRVQMDQARADWPVNSNPECCFTLINHDDNNVFLVADESKIAHRWAWKLSEYSKAPQTVRKSNEEFSINDLIDVFDVLNDEPSLLSCDPSSWKFLGRNLGLADDTLQKIEDFHDTTEDRLYFCLLKWIQRSDKVDEKGGPTHLILADSLKKMKKEEIAKRVFANFSHKSKSLLLAFNAPCVLQYAMYI
;
A
#
# COMPACT_ATOMS: atom_id res chain seq x y z
N MET A 1 3.70 22.71 28.03
CA MET A 1 2.24 22.49 28.07
C MET A 1 1.71 22.71 26.66
N ALA A 2 1.63 21.64 25.86
CA ALA A 2 1.31 21.74 24.44
C ALA A 2 -0.19 21.96 24.22
N ARG A 3 -0.49 22.82 23.23
CA ARG A 3 -1.82 23.33 22.87
C ARG A 3 -2.77 22.17 22.59
N LYS A 4 -3.94 22.20 23.23
CA LYS A 4 -5.06 21.31 22.93
C LYS A 4 -5.71 21.80 21.63
N GLY A 5 -5.02 21.58 20.50
CA GLY A 5 -5.64 21.75 19.19
C GLY A 5 -6.78 20.75 19.07
N GLU A 6 -7.87 21.15 18.41
CA GLU A 6 -8.94 20.22 18.12
C GLU A 6 -8.36 19.06 17.28
N CYS A 7 -8.74 17.84 17.61
CA CYS A 7 -8.25 16.64 16.92
C CYS A 7 -9.43 15.75 16.58
N LYS A 8 -9.40 15.15 15.39
CA LYS A 8 -10.41 14.19 14.96
C LYS A 8 -9.86 12.78 14.97
N ILE A 9 -10.69 11.84 15.41
CA ILE A 9 -10.41 10.42 15.27
C ILE A 9 -10.72 10.02 13.83
N VAL A 10 -9.73 9.51 13.12
CA VAL A 10 -9.82 9.13 11.70
C VAL A 10 -10.09 7.64 11.54
N LEU A 11 -9.51 6.83 12.43
CA LEU A 11 -9.69 5.39 12.46
C LEU A 11 -9.51 4.89 13.89
N GLU A 12 -10.36 3.97 14.32
CA GLU A 12 -10.27 3.36 15.63
C GLU A 12 -10.79 1.93 15.59
N ASN A 13 -10.14 1.03 16.34
CA ASN A 13 -10.51 -0.38 16.49
C ASN A 13 -9.58 -1.02 17.53
N TYR A 14 -9.93 -2.22 18.01
CA TYR A 14 -9.00 -3.02 18.79
C TYR A 14 -7.89 -3.59 17.90
N LEU A 15 -6.65 -3.46 18.36
CA LEU A 15 -5.47 -4.06 17.77
C LEU A 15 -4.64 -4.76 18.84
N GLN A 16 -3.94 -5.82 18.48
CA GLN A 16 -2.95 -6.44 19.34
C GLN A 16 -1.58 -5.86 19.03
N ARG A 17 -0.93 -5.25 20.02
CA ARG A 17 0.42 -4.67 19.88
C ARG A 17 1.45 -5.56 20.57
N LYS A 18 2.61 -5.74 19.93
CA LYS A 18 3.74 -6.47 20.52
C LYS A 18 4.32 -5.69 21.70
N CYS A 19 4.50 -6.38 22.83
CA CYS A 19 5.13 -5.83 24.02
C CYS A 19 6.65 -6.03 23.95
N SER A 20 7.43 -4.96 24.12
CA SER A 20 8.91 -4.99 24.10
C SER A 20 9.55 -5.25 25.48
N TYR A 21 8.84 -4.98 26.58
CA TYR A 21 9.35 -5.19 27.94
C TYR A 21 8.88 -6.53 28.49
N ILE A 22 9.75 -7.54 28.41
CA ILE A 22 9.51 -8.90 28.94
C ILE A 22 9.82 -8.88 30.44
N TRP A 23 8.81 -8.59 31.26
CA TRP A 23 8.61 -9.06 32.64
C TRP A 23 7.14 -8.66 32.93
N GLN A 24 6.11 -9.50 32.77
CA GLN A 24 5.92 -10.79 33.41
C GLN A 24 4.84 -11.63 32.69
N ILE A 25 5.24 -12.84 32.26
CA ILE A 25 4.55 -14.14 32.29
C ILE A 25 3.13 -14.25 31.62
N PHE A 26 3.10 -14.48 30.30
CA PHE A 26 1.93 -14.80 29.45
C PHE A 26 1.15 -13.62 28.83
N THR A 27 1.79 -12.87 27.91
CA THR A 27 1.19 -12.40 26.64
C THR A 27 2.21 -11.55 25.89
N LYS A 28 2.70 -12.04 24.75
CA LYS A 28 3.66 -11.31 23.89
C LYS A 28 3.00 -10.16 23.11
N TYR A 29 1.72 -10.32 22.83
CA TYR A 29 0.87 -9.36 22.17
C TYR A 29 -0.29 -9.02 23.09
N LYS A 30 -0.62 -7.74 23.20
CA LYS A 30 -1.69 -7.26 24.06
C LYS A 30 -2.75 -6.56 23.22
N LYS A 31 -4.01 -7.00 23.37
CA LYS A 31 -5.17 -6.35 22.76
C LYS A 31 -5.40 -5.01 23.46
N GLU A 32 -5.34 -3.93 22.69
CA GLU A 32 -5.45 -2.54 23.14
C GLU A 32 -6.38 -1.81 22.18
N TYR A 33 -7.04 -0.75 22.66
CA TYR A 33 -7.86 0.08 21.81
C TYR A 33 -6.99 1.11 21.11
N ALA A 34 -6.91 1.05 19.79
CA ALA A 34 -6.07 1.91 18.98
C ALA A 34 -6.88 3.02 18.32
N GLN A 35 -6.35 4.24 18.32
CA GLN A 35 -6.96 5.40 17.65
C GLN A 35 -5.92 6.15 16.84
N LEU A 36 -6.20 6.37 15.57
CA LEU A 36 -5.46 7.30 14.72
C LEU A 36 -6.13 8.67 14.80
N MET A 37 -5.39 9.66 15.29
CA MET A 37 -5.84 11.02 15.45
C MET A 37 -5.13 11.94 14.47
N LEU A 38 -5.89 12.86 13.87
CA LEU A 38 -5.38 13.95 13.04
C LEU A 38 -5.67 15.27 13.74
N TYR A 39 -4.64 16.07 13.96
CA TYR A 39 -4.71 17.39 14.54
C TYR A 39 -4.87 18.45 13.43
N GLU A 40 -5.39 19.62 13.79
CA GLU A 40 -5.58 20.74 12.85
C GLU A 40 -4.28 21.23 12.20
N ASP A 41 -3.15 21.08 12.89
CA ASP A 41 -1.82 21.42 12.35
C ASP A 41 -1.30 20.40 11.32
N GLY A 42 -2.09 19.38 11.01
CA GLY A 42 -1.74 18.30 10.08
C GLY A 42 -0.92 17.18 10.72
N SER A 43 -0.52 17.32 11.99
CA SER A 43 0.17 16.24 12.70
C SER A 43 -0.77 15.07 12.94
N SER A 44 -0.21 13.85 12.90
CA SER A 44 -0.97 12.63 13.07
C SER A 44 -0.28 11.66 14.00
N VAL A 45 -1.10 10.97 14.80
CA VAL A 45 -0.64 10.17 15.92
C VAL A 45 -1.51 8.93 16.05
N ILE A 46 -0.88 7.78 16.30
CA ILE A 46 -1.58 6.59 16.78
C ILE A 46 -1.42 6.45 18.29
N GLU A 47 -2.55 6.35 18.99
CA GLU A 47 -2.62 6.13 20.44
C GLU A 47 -3.17 4.75 20.76
N PHE A 48 -2.63 4.13 21.81
CA PHE A 48 -3.10 2.87 22.36
C PHE A 48 -3.59 3.07 23.79
N LYS A 49 -4.83 2.65 24.05
CA LYS A 49 -5.53 2.72 25.34
C LYS A 49 -5.83 1.32 25.88
N THR A 50 -6.13 1.22 27.17
CA THR A 50 -6.56 -0.06 27.78
C THR A 50 -7.88 -0.57 27.21
N ASP A 51 -8.76 0.35 26.88
CA ASP A 51 -10.12 0.16 26.38
C ASP A 51 -10.58 1.52 25.79
N VAL A 52 -11.81 1.57 25.27
CA VAL A 52 -12.38 2.76 24.61
C VAL A 52 -12.31 4.03 25.47
N ASN A 53 -12.55 3.90 26.78
CA ASN A 53 -12.58 5.02 27.73
C ASN A 53 -11.31 5.07 28.59
N GLY A 54 -10.34 4.21 28.30
CA GLY A 54 -9.12 4.03 29.04
C GLY A 54 -8.14 5.18 28.87
N ARG A 55 -7.15 5.23 29.76
CA ARG A 55 -6.02 6.17 29.63
C ARG A 55 -5.11 5.74 28.48
N VAL A 56 -4.54 6.73 27.78
CA VAL A 56 -3.50 6.51 26.77
C VAL A 56 -2.26 5.94 27.45
N LYS A 57 -1.80 4.79 26.96
CA LYS A 57 -0.59 4.10 27.43
C LYS A 57 0.59 4.33 26.51
N PHE A 58 0.36 4.28 25.21
CA PHE A 58 1.38 4.46 24.20
C PHE A 58 0.89 5.45 23.16
N ARG A 59 1.81 6.28 22.70
CA ARG A 59 1.57 7.29 21.69
C ARG A 59 2.74 7.25 20.71
N TYR A 60 2.43 7.14 19.42
CA TYR A 60 3.42 7.13 18.36
C TYR A 60 3.08 8.21 17.35
N GLU A 61 4.04 9.08 17.06
CA GLU A 61 3.92 10.11 16.05
C GLU A 61 4.13 9.50 14.67
N MET A 62 3.15 9.65 13.79
CA MET A 62 3.25 9.10 12.42
C MET A 62 4.30 9.83 11.59
N GLU A 63 4.66 11.04 11.99
CA GLU A 63 5.76 11.80 11.41
C GLU A 63 7.12 11.13 11.51
N SER A 64 7.33 10.26 12.50
CA SER A 64 8.55 9.45 12.64
C SER A 64 8.45 8.12 11.90
N CYS A 65 7.26 7.75 11.42
CA CYS A 65 7.03 6.50 10.72
C CYS A 65 7.53 6.59 9.28
N ILE A 66 8.45 5.71 8.92
CA ILE A 66 9.07 5.60 7.59
C ILE A 66 8.36 4.59 6.68
N GLY A 67 7.40 3.83 7.20
CA GLY A 67 6.59 2.98 6.36
C GLY A 67 5.69 2.04 7.14
N VAL A 68 4.67 1.55 6.44
CA VAL A 68 3.68 0.63 6.99
C VAL A 68 3.58 -0.56 6.05
N TYR A 69 3.80 -1.76 6.58
CA TYR A 69 3.88 -2.97 5.76
C TYR A 69 3.07 -4.10 6.39
N LEU A 70 2.24 -4.76 5.57
CA LEU A 70 1.64 -6.03 5.94
C LEU A 70 2.73 -7.09 6.05
N ARG A 71 2.55 -8.09 6.93
CA ARG A 71 3.51 -9.18 7.07
C ARG A 71 3.69 -9.97 5.77
N VAL A 72 2.62 -10.16 4.98
CA VAL A 72 2.68 -10.80 3.66
C VAL A 72 3.56 -10.06 2.65
N GLN A 73 3.87 -8.78 2.91
CA GLN A 73 4.72 -7.94 2.04
C GLN A 73 6.19 -7.91 2.51
N MET A 74 6.50 -8.46 3.69
CA MET A 74 7.86 -8.48 4.24
C MET A 74 8.38 -9.90 4.27
N ASP A 75 9.22 -10.25 3.29
CA ASP A 75 9.70 -11.63 3.07
C ASP A 75 10.55 -12.20 4.24
N GLN A 76 10.88 -11.40 5.26
CA GLN A 76 11.70 -11.82 6.41
C GLN A 76 11.39 -11.07 7.71
N ALA A 77 10.12 -10.79 8.06
CA ALA A 77 9.81 -10.07 9.31
C ALA A 77 10.22 -10.88 10.56
N ARG A 78 11.39 -10.57 11.14
CA ARG A 78 12.04 -11.14 12.36
C ARG A 78 11.27 -10.96 13.67
N ALA A 79 9.97 -10.67 13.63
CA ALA A 79 9.15 -10.63 14.83
C ALA A 79 8.60 -12.02 15.13
N ASP A 80 8.70 -12.44 16.38
CA ASP A 80 7.99 -13.61 16.90
C ASP A 80 6.47 -13.35 16.95
N TRP A 81 5.82 -13.33 15.79
CA TRP A 81 4.39 -13.20 15.63
C TRP A 81 3.64 -14.30 16.38
N PRO A 82 2.36 -14.10 16.75
CA PRO A 82 1.55 -15.17 17.34
C PRO A 82 1.53 -16.40 16.42
N VAL A 83 1.70 -17.60 16.99
CA VAL A 83 1.87 -18.86 16.24
C VAL A 83 0.70 -19.15 15.28
N ASN A 84 -0.50 -18.63 15.59
CA ASN A 84 -1.72 -18.83 14.79
C ASN A 84 -2.24 -17.56 14.09
N SER A 85 -1.48 -16.46 14.07
CA SER A 85 -1.95 -15.24 13.40
C SER A 85 -1.83 -15.38 11.89
N ASN A 86 -2.95 -15.23 11.17
CA ASN A 86 -2.95 -15.09 9.71
C ASN A 86 -2.00 -13.93 9.32
N PRO A 87 -1.02 -14.15 8.43
CA PRO A 87 -0.12 -13.09 7.96
C PRO A 87 -0.82 -11.84 7.42
N GLU A 88 -2.01 -11.99 6.82
CA GLU A 88 -2.81 -10.87 6.32
C GLU A 88 -3.46 -10.02 7.44
N CYS A 89 -3.52 -10.54 8.66
CA CYS A 89 -3.95 -9.80 9.85
C CYS A 89 -2.80 -9.03 10.51
N CYS A 90 -1.56 -9.24 10.08
CA CYS A 90 -0.36 -8.71 10.74
C CYS A 90 0.24 -7.56 9.93
N PHE A 91 0.66 -6.48 10.60
CA PHE A 91 1.33 -5.35 9.96
C PHE A 91 2.30 -4.64 10.92
N THR A 92 3.22 -3.86 10.35
CA THR A 92 4.30 -3.21 11.10
C THR A 92 4.40 -1.74 10.71
N LEU A 93 4.50 -0.87 11.72
CA LEU A 93 4.96 0.52 11.56
C LEU A 93 6.48 0.53 11.73
N ILE A 94 7.22 0.96 10.72
CA ILE A 94 8.67 1.08 10.76
C ILE A 94 9.05 2.52 11.09
N ASN A 95 10.02 2.71 11.99
CA ASN A 95 10.59 4.02 12.34
C ASN A 95 12.12 3.98 12.13
N HIS A 96 12.77 5.14 11.97
CA HIS A 96 14.21 5.32 11.86
C HIS A 96 15.02 4.70 13.02
N ASP A 97 14.47 4.66 14.23
CA ASP A 97 15.19 4.24 15.44
C ASP A 97 15.07 2.73 15.74
N ASP A 98 14.81 1.88 14.73
CA ASP A 98 14.54 0.43 14.87
C ASP A 98 13.40 0.06 15.85
N ASN A 99 12.65 1.04 16.32
CA ASN A 99 11.51 0.91 17.24
C ASN A 99 10.23 0.52 16.49
N ASN A 100 10.31 -0.58 15.75
CA ASN A 100 9.19 -1.08 14.94
C ASN A 100 8.00 -1.47 15.82
N VAL A 101 6.81 -0.99 15.45
CA VAL A 101 5.57 -1.34 16.14
C VAL A 101 4.88 -2.45 15.37
N PHE A 102 4.85 -3.64 15.95
CA PHE A 102 4.20 -4.82 15.37
C PHE A 102 2.78 -4.94 15.87
N LEU A 103 1.84 -5.01 14.92
CA LEU A 103 0.40 -4.95 15.16
C LEU A 103 -0.31 -6.14 14.51
N VAL A 104 -1.35 -6.66 15.17
CA VAL A 104 -2.21 -7.73 14.66
C VAL A 104 -3.66 -7.31 14.84
N ALA A 105 -4.45 -7.37 13.77
CA ALA A 105 -5.89 -7.18 13.83
C ALA A 105 -6.64 -8.51 13.99
N ASP A 106 -7.90 -8.46 14.42
CA ASP A 106 -8.73 -9.67 14.49
C ASP A 106 -9.08 -10.21 13.08
N GLU A 107 -9.19 -9.32 12.08
CA GLU A 107 -9.53 -9.66 10.69
C GLU A 107 -8.55 -9.03 9.69
N SER A 108 -8.33 -9.71 8.55
CA SER A 108 -7.45 -9.21 7.48
C SER A 108 -7.93 -7.88 6.93
N LYS A 109 -9.25 -7.70 6.74
CA LYS A 109 -9.85 -6.43 6.29
C LYS A 109 -9.51 -5.26 7.22
N ILE A 110 -9.50 -5.50 8.53
CA ILE A 110 -9.14 -4.48 9.53
C ILE A 110 -7.65 -4.15 9.40
N ALA A 111 -6.77 -5.16 9.32
CA ALA A 111 -5.33 -4.95 9.14
C ALA A 111 -5.01 -4.16 7.85
N HIS A 112 -5.64 -4.52 6.73
CA HIS A 112 -5.46 -3.81 5.45
C HIS A 112 -5.95 -2.37 5.53
N ARG A 113 -7.11 -2.12 6.16
CA ARG A 113 -7.63 -0.76 6.36
C ARG A 113 -6.69 0.08 7.23
N TRP A 114 -6.13 -0.48 8.29
CA TRP A 114 -5.14 0.19 9.11
C TRP A 114 -3.85 0.46 8.35
N ALA A 115 -3.30 -0.56 7.67
CA ALA A 115 -2.07 -0.41 6.88
C ALA A 115 -2.21 0.68 5.81
N TRP A 116 -3.33 0.67 5.07
CA TRP A 116 -3.70 1.71 4.12
C TRP A 116 -3.78 3.08 4.79
N LYS A 117 -4.57 3.20 5.87
CA LYS A 117 -4.83 4.52 6.44
C LYS A 117 -3.59 5.13 7.07
N LEU A 118 -2.73 4.32 7.68
CA LEU A 118 -1.49 4.77 8.30
C LEU A 118 -0.43 5.13 7.24
N SER A 119 -0.43 4.48 6.06
CA SER A 119 0.52 4.80 5.00
C SER A 119 0.27 6.18 4.39
N GLU A 120 -0.97 6.69 4.43
CA GLU A 120 -1.30 8.08 4.05
C GLU A 120 -0.58 9.13 4.92
N TYR A 121 -0.15 8.74 6.14
CA TYR A 121 0.41 9.65 7.14
C TYR A 121 1.88 9.37 7.51
N SER A 122 2.47 8.28 7.02
CA SER A 122 3.90 7.98 7.23
C SER A 122 4.79 8.85 6.33
N LYS A 123 5.88 9.42 6.89
CA LYS A 123 6.95 10.07 6.12
C LYS A 123 7.84 8.99 5.51
N ALA A 124 7.38 8.34 4.44
CA ALA A 124 8.21 7.37 3.74
C ALA A 124 9.58 8.00 3.37
N PRO A 125 10.72 7.33 3.63
CA PRO A 125 12.01 7.75 3.17
C PRO A 125 11.96 7.60 1.67
N GLN A 126 12.14 8.73 0.98
CA GLN A 126 12.31 8.79 -0.45
C GLN A 126 13.66 8.15 -0.84
N THR A 127 13.81 6.84 -0.67
CA THR A 127 15.03 6.11 -1.06
C THR A 127 14.74 4.68 -1.51
N VAL A 128 13.94 4.54 -2.56
CA VAL A 128 14.40 3.94 -3.83
C VAL A 128 13.95 4.95 -4.86
N ARG A 129 14.73 5.26 -5.90
CA ARG A 129 14.25 6.11 -7.00
C ARG A 129 13.02 5.44 -7.61
N LYS A 130 11.84 5.75 -7.07
CA LYS A 130 10.55 5.61 -7.73
C LYS A 130 10.70 6.54 -8.92
N SER A 131 10.96 6.00 -10.11
CA SER A 131 10.71 6.82 -11.29
C SER A 131 9.25 7.28 -11.18
N ASN A 132 8.95 8.52 -11.56
CA ASN A 132 7.60 9.09 -11.49
C ASN A 132 6.58 8.38 -12.42
N GLU A 133 6.84 7.13 -12.79
CA GLU A 133 6.25 6.35 -13.88
C GLU A 133 5.77 4.96 -13.45
N GLU A 134 6.04 4.55 -12.20
CA GLU A 134 5.58 3.29 -11.62
C GLU A 134 4.20 3.41 -10.97
N PHE A 135 3.33 2.44 -11.26
CA PHE A 135 2.04 2.30 -10.62
C PHE A 135 2.18 1.95 -9.15
N SER A 136 1.35 2.63 -8.36
CA SER A 136 1.13 2.30 -6.96
C SER A 136 -0.21 1.62 -6.79
N ILE A 137 -0.48 1.14 -5.58
CA ILE A 137 -1.79 0.57 -5.24
C ILE A 137 -2.95 1.53 -5.52
N ASN A 138 -2.70 2.85 -5.46
CA ASN A 138 -3.70 3.88 -5.77
C ASN A 138 -4.10 3.89 -7.25
N ASP A 139 -3.23 3.40 -8.13
CA ASP A 139 -3.46 3.35 -9.57
C ASP A 139 -4.15 2.03 -9.99
N LEU A 140 -4.31 1.06 -9.09
CA LEU A 140 -4.85 -0.27 -9.42
C LEU A 140 -6.24 -0.19 -10.04
N ILE A 141 -7.14 0.63 -9.50
CA ILE A 141 -8.50 0.78 -10.02
C ILE A 141 -8.46 1.41 -11.41
N ASP A 142 -7.72 2.52 -11.57
CA ASP A 142 -7.58 3.19 -12.87
C ASP A 142 -7.02 2.23 -13.94
N VAL A 143 -6.00 1.43 -13.59
CA VAL A 143 -5.39 0.45 -14.50
C VAL A 143 -6.36 -0.69 -14.81
N PHE A 144 -7.07 -1.18 -13.79
CA PHE A 144 -8.07 -2.24 -13.96
C PHE A 144 -9.20 -1.79 -14.88
N ASP A 145 -9.77 -0.60 -14.66
CA ASP A 145 -10.89 -0.07 -15.45
C ASP A 145 -10.51 0.04 -16.94
N VAL A 146 -9.31 0.54 -17.24
CA VAL A 146 -8.79 0.63 -18.62
C VAL A 146 -8.67 -0.74 -19.29
N LEU A 147 -8.33 -1.78 -18.53
CA LEU A 147 -8.17 -3.14 -19.04
C LEU A 147 -9.50 -3.91 -19.09
N ASN A 148 -10.39 -3.64 -18.16
CA ASN A 148 -11.73 -4.21 -18.07
C ASN A 148 -12.64 -3.71 -19.19
N ASP A 149 -12.38 -2.51 -19.73
CA ASP A 149 -13.01 -1.97 -20.93
C ASP A 149 -12.70 -2.77 -22.21
N GLU A 150 -11.81 -3.77 -22.15
CA GLU A 150 -11.56 -4.68 -23.26
C GLU A 150 -12.24 -6.06 -23.05
N PRO A 151 -13.31 -6.36 -23.81
CA PRO A 151 -14.01 -7.65 -23.74
C PRO A 151 -13.13 -8.86 -24.08
N SER A 152 -12.05 -8.64 -24.83
CA SER A 152 -11.13 -9.66 -25.30
C SER A 152 -10.01 -10.00 -24.30
N LEU A 153 -9.88 -9.26 -23.20
CA LEU A 153 -9.10 -9.64 -22.01
C LEU A 153 -9.96 -10.36 -20.98
N LEU A 154 -11.26 -10.08 -20.97
CA LEU A 154 -12.28 -10.72 -20.13
C LEU A 154 -12.88 -11.98 -20.75
N SER A 155 -12.59 -12.24 -22.04
CA SER A 155 -13.07 -13.42 -22.74
C SER A 155 -12.66 -14.68 -21.97
N CYS A 156 -13.59 -15.61 -21.82
CA CYS A 156 -13.48 -16.86 -21.06
C CYS A 156 -12.42 -17.85 -21.61
N ASP A 157 -11.50 -17.40 -22.46
CA ASP A 157 -10.28 -18.14 -22.74
C ASP A 157 -9.30 -17.89 -21.57
N PRO A 158 -9.06 -18.88 -20.69
CA PRO A 158 -8.20 -18.74 -19.50
C PRO A 158 -6.74 -18.37 -19.83
N SER A 159 -6.39 -18.27 -21.11
CA SER A 159 -5.09 -17.87 -21.62
C SER A 159 -4.79 -16.37 -21.44
N SER A 160 -5.78 -15.46 -21.53
CA SER A 160 -5.51 -14.03 -21.68
C SER A 160 -4.89 -13.37 -20.44
N TRP A 161 -5.56 -13.40 -19.29
CA TRP A 161 -5.05 -12.74 -18.08
C TRP A 161 -3.82 -13.45 -17.48
N LYS A 162 -3.76 -14.79 -17.58
CA LYS A 162 -2.58 -15.56 -17.14
C LYS A 162 -1.36 -15.24 -18.00
N PHE A 163 -1.53 -15.14 -19.32
CA PHE A 163 -0.45 -14.77 -20.22
C PHE A 163 0.02 -13.33 -19.98
N LEU A 164 -0.91 -12.41 -19.68
CA LEU A 164 -0.55 -11.07 -19.21
C LEU A 164 0.30 -11.16 -17.94
N GLY A 165 -0.17 -11.85 -16.90
CA GLY A 165 0.56 -12.02 -15.64
C GLY A 165 1.97 -12.59 -15.79
N ARG A 166 2.15 -13.59 -16.67
CA ARG A 166 3.48 -14.14 -17.02
C ARG A 166 4.40 -13.10 -17.65
N ASN A 167 3.89 -12.32 -18.59
CA ASN A 167 4.69 -11.26 -19.23
C ASN A 167 5.07 -10.15 -18.25
N LEU A 168 4.21 -9.89 -17.27
CA LEU A 168 4.43 -8.95 -16.18
C LEU A 168 5.41 -9.48 -15.11
N GLY A 169 5.76 -10.77 -15.13
CA GLY A 169 6.76 -11.38 -14.24
C GLY A 169 6.19 -12.20 -13.08
N LEU A 170 4.89 -12.51 -13.08
CA LEU A 170 4.27 -13.37 -12.08
C LEU A 170 4.59 -14.85 -12.37
N ALA A 171 4.82 -15.62 -11.32
CA ALA A 171 5.08 -17.05 -11.39
C ALA A 171 3.78 -17.84 -11.65
N ASP A 172 3.90 -19.00 -12.29
CA ASP A 172 2.74 -19.87 -12.56
C ASP A 172 2.02 -20.29 -11.27
N ASP A 173 2.75 -20.53 -10.18
CA ASP A 173 2.16 -20.85 -8.87
C ASP A 173 1.28 -19.71 -8.33
N THR A 174 1.70 -18.45 -8.52
CA THR A 174 0.92 -17.27 -8.14
C THR A 174 -0.35 -17.17 -8.97
N LEU A 175 -0.23 -17.40 -10.29
CA LEU A 175 -1.36 -17.37 -11.21
C LEU A 175 -2.34 -18.53 -10.97
N GLN A 176 -1.84 -19.72 -10.59
CA GLN A 176 -2.70 -20.85 -10.27
C GLN A 176 -3.52 -20.58 -9.01
N LYS A 177 -2.88 -20.02 -7.97
CA LYS A 177 -3.61 -19.59 -6.76
C LYS A 177 -4.71 -18.58 -7.10
N ILE A 178 -4.42 -17.59 -7.94
CA ILE A 178 -5.44 -16.61 -8.36
C ILE A 178 -6.61 -17.30 -9.07
N GLU A 179 -6.34 -18.29 -9.92
CA GLU A 179 -7.42 -19.06 -10.58
C GLU A 179 -8.25 -19.87 -9.59
N ASP A 180 -7.60 -20.53 -8.63
CA ASP A 180 -8.25 -21.41 -7.65
C ASP A 180 -9.11 -20.64 -6.63
N PHE A 181 -8.73 -19.40 -6.30
CA PHE A 181 -9.40 -18.58 -5.28
C PHE A 181 -10.46 -17.62 -5.84
N HIS A 182 -10.58 -17.46 -7.16
CA HIS A 182 -11.48 -16.48 -7.78
C HIS A 182 -12.28 -17.09 -8.92
N ASP A 183 -13.60 -16.84 -8.92
CA ASP A 183 -14.54 -17.47 -9.83
C ASP A 183 -14.64 -16.73 -11.18
N THR A 184 -14.50 -15.41 -11.19
CA THR A 184 -14.68 -14.57 -12.39
C THR A 184 -13.36 -14.18 -13.04
N THR A 185 -13.37 -13.95 -14.36
CA THR A 185 -12.17 -13.50 -15.09
C THR A 185 -11.78 -12.09 -14.67
N GLU A 186 -12.76 -11.26 -14.35
CA GLU A 186 -12.63 -9.91 -13.83
C GLU A 186 -11.86 -9.91 -12.50
N ASP A 187 -12.27 -10.75 -11.53
CA ASP A 187 -11.58 -10.88 -10.24
C ASP A 187 -10.14 -11.37 -10.46
N ARG A 188 -9.95 -12.37 -11.32
CA ARG A 188 -8.61 -12.91 -11.61
C ARG A 188 -7.69 -11.85 -12.22
N LEU A 189 -8.20 -11.04 -13.15
CA LEU A 189 -7.45 -9.92 -13.74
C LEU A 189 -7.11 -8.86 -12.67
N TYR A 190 -8.06 -8.51 -11.82
CA TYR A 190 -7.84 -7.58 -10.71
C TYR A 190 -6.73 -8.06 -9.77
N PHE A 191 -6.79 -9.30 -9.31
CA PHE A 191 -5.79 -9.86 -8.41
C PHE A 191 -4.43 -10.09 -9.09
N CYS A 192 -4.41 -10.37 -10.39
CA CYS A 192 -3.18 -10.39 -11.19
C CYS A 192 -2.49 -9.01 -11.18
N LEU A 193 -3.23 -7.94 -11.46
CA LEU A 193 -2.70 -6.56 -11.43
C LEU A 193 -2.27 -6.15 -10.03
N LEU A 194 -3.02 -6.54 -9.00
CA LEU A 194 -2.67 -6.30 -7.61
C LEU A 194 -1.31 -6.94 -7.27
N LYS A 195 -1.11 -8.21 -7.62
CA LYS A 195 0.17 -8.90 -7.37
C LYS A 195 1.33 -8.29 -8.14
N TRP A 196 1.08 -7.84 -9.36
CA TRP A 196 2.06 -7.12 -10.18
C TRP A 196 2.45 -5.77 -9.55
N ILE A 197 1.49 -4.94 -9.15
CA ILE A 197 1.76 -3.65 -8.47
C ILE A 197 2.44 -3.85 -7.12
N GLN A 198 2.14 -4.96 -6.43
CA GLN A 198 2.84 -5.37 -5.21
C GLN A 198 4.26 -5.91 -5.45
N ARG A 199 4.74 -5.93 -6.71
CA ARG A 199 6.06 -6.43 -7.10
C ARG A 199 6.31 -7.89 -6.67
N SER A 200 5.27 -8.73 -6.74
CA SER A 200 5.41 -10.16 -6.42
C SER A 200 6.33 -10.86 -7.41
N ASP A 201 6.95 -11.97 -7.03
CA ASP A 201 7.76 -12.81 -7.92
C ASP A 201 8.89 -12.05 -8.66
N LYS A 202 8.93 -12.09 -9.99
CA LYS A 202 10.00 -11.55 -10.83
C LYS A 202 9.63 -10.24 -11.52
N VAL A 203 8.69 -9.50 -10.96
CA VAL A 203 8.19 -8.24 -11.54
C VAL A 203 9.31 -7.20 -11.68
N ASP A 204 10.20 -7.12 -10.69
CA ASP A 204 11.33 -6.18 -10.74
C ASP A 204 12.37 -6.60 -11.80
N GLU A 205 12.55 -7.90 -12.07
CA GLU A 205 13.38 -8.39 -13.19
C GLU A 205 12.80 -8.01 -14.55
N LYS A 206 11.49 -7.75 -14.62
CA LYS A 206 10.79 -7.27 -15.83
C LYS A 206 10.72 -5.75 -15.94
N GLY A 207 11.34 -5.01 -15.03
CA GLY A 207 11.36 -3.55 -15.05
C GLY A 207 10.27 -2.88 -14.20
N GLY A 208 9.63 -3.63 -13.30
CA GLY A 208 8.70 -3.10 -12.32
C GLY A 208 7.31 -2.75 -12.88
N PRO A 209 6.40 -2.23 -12.03
CA PRO A 209 5.02 -2.01 -12.40
C PRO A 209 4.81 -0.69 -13.15
N THR A 210 5.39 -0.52 -14.34
CA THR A 210 5.26 0.71 -15.13
C THR A 210 4.22 0.58 -16.26
N HIS A 211 3.67 1.71 -16.67
CA HIS A 211 2.80 1.79 -17.85
C HIS A 211 3.48 1.30 -19.14
N LEU A 212 4.81 1.45 -19.25
CA LEU A 212 5.61 0.94 -20.37
C LEU A 212 5.61 -0.58 -20.40
N ILE A 213 5.90 -1.24 -19.27
CA ILE A 213 5.92 -2.70 -19.17
C ILE A 213 4.52 -3.29 -19.41
N LEU A 214 3.48 -2.62 -18.92
CA LEU A 214 2.10 -3.04 -19.19
C LEU A 214 1.75 -2.91 -20.68
N ALA A 215 2.05 -1.77 -21.30
CA ALA A 215 1.80 -1.56 -22.73
C ALA A 215 2.55 -2.57 -23.59
N ASP A 216 3.84 -2.81 -23.32
CA ASP A 216 4.63 -3.80 -24.07
C ASP A 216 4.11 -5.24 -23.88
N SER A 217 3.64 -5.59 -22.69
CA SER A 217 3.02 -6.89 -22.43
C SER A 217 1.72 -7.07 -23.22
N LEU A 218 0.91 -6.02 -23.34
CA LEU A 218 -0.30 -6.00 -24.17
C LEU A 218 0.02 -6.09 -25.67
N LYS A 219 1.08 -5.43 -26.15
CA LYS A 219 1.55 -5.57 -27.53
C LYS A 219 1.97 -7.00 -27.86
N LYS A 220 2.68 -7.68 -26.94
CA LYS A 220 3.03 -9.12 -27.08
C LYS A 220 1.79 -10.01 -27.19
N MET A 221 0.68 -9.60 -26.60
CA MET A 221 -0.63 -10.24 -26.73
C MET A 221 -1.40 -9.83 -27.99
N LYS A 222 -0.79 -9.04 -28.88
CA LYS A 222 -1.42 -8.44 -30.08
C LYS A 222 -2.62 -7.54 -29.74
N LYS A 223 -2.64 -6.95 -28.54
CA LYS A 223 -3.66 -6.01 -28.07
C LYS A 223 -3.19 -4.56 -28.24
N GLU A 224 -2.85 -4.20 -29.47
CA GLU A 224 -2.20 -2.91 -29.79
C GLU A 224 -3.06 -1.70 -29.38
N GLU A 225 -4.37 -1.77 -29.55
CA GLU A 225 -5.28 -0.66 -29.24
C GLU A 225 -5.36 -0.36 -27.74
N ILE A 226 -5.39 -1.41 -26.89
CA ILE A 226 -5.35 -1.24 -25.44
C ILE A 226 -3.98 -0.74 -25.00
N ALA A 227 -2.90 -1.26 -25.58
CA ALA A 227 -1.55 -0.80 -25.28
C ALA A 227 -1.40 0.71 -25.53
N LYS A 228 -1.98 1.22 -26.63
CA LYS A 228 -2.04 2.67 -26.91
C LYS A 228 -2.86 3.42 -25.87
N ARG A 229 -4.02 2.89 -25.44
CA ARG A 229 -4.86 3.51 -24.39
C ARG A 229 -4.13 3.59 -23.05
N VAL A 230 -3.51 2.50 -22.61
CA VAL A 230 -2.67 2.46 -21.40
C VAL A 230 -1.55 3.49 -21.50
N PHE A 231 -0.81 3.50 -22.61
CA PHE A 231 0.26 4.47 -22.81
C PHE A 231 -0.27 5.91 -22.77
N ALA A 232 -1.38 6.22 -23.45
CA ALA A 232 -1.97 7.56 -23.45
C ALA A 232 -2.44 7.99 -22.05
N ASN A 233 -3.24 7.16 -21.36
CA ASN A 233 -3.83 7.50 -20.07
C ASN A 233 -2.77 7.74 -18.98
N PHE A 234 -1.70 6.94 -18.99
CA PHE A 234 -0.72 6.96 -17.90
C PHE A 234 0.57 7.73 -18.24
N SER A 235 0.87 8.00 -19.52
CA SER A 235 1.98 8.90 -19.90
C SER A 235 1.70 10.37 -19.55
N HIS A 236 0.43 10.80 -19.53
CA HIS A 236 0.05 12.16 -19.17
C HIS A 236 0.08 12.43 -17.66
N LYS A 237 -0.17 11.42 -16.80
CA LYS A 237 0.04 11.50 -15.33
C LYS A 237 1.51 11.83 -15.00
N SER A 238 2.46 11.31 -15.78
CA SER A 238 3.90 11.64 -15.66
C SER A 238 4.21 13.08 -16.11
N LYS A 239 3.60 13.56 -17.21
CA LYS A 239 3.81 14.93 -17.73
C LYS A 239 3.15 16.04 -16.91
N SER A 240 1.97 15.81 -16.32
CA SER A 240 1.29 16.84 -15.50
C SER A 240 2.03 17.12 -14.19
N LEU A 241 2.68 16.10 -13.61
CA LEU A 241 3.56 16.25 -12.46
C LEU A 241 4.87 16.96 -12.82
N LEU A 242 5.47 16.68 -13.98
CA LEU A 242 6.68 17.38 -14.44
C LEU A 242 6.47 18.89 -14.66
N LEU A 243 5.27 19.32 -15.07
CA LEU A 243 4.94 20.75 -15.18
C LEU A 243 4.71 21.40 -13.81
N ALA A 244 4.21 20.67 -12.82
CA ALA A 244 4.04 21.18 -11.45
C ALA A 244 5.38 21.40 -10.72
N PHE A 245 6.42 20.63 -11.07
CA PHE A 245 7.77 20.77 -10.50
C PHE A 245 8.65 21.83 -11.18
N ASN A 246 8.26 22.33 -12.35
CA ASN A 246 9.03 23.32 -13.13
C ASN A 246 8.39 24.71 -13.21
N ALA A 247 7.42 25.04 -12.36
CA ALA A 247 6.96 26.42 -12.23
C ALA A 247 8.09 27.26 -11.60
N PRO A 248 8.67 28.26 -12.31
CA PRO A 248 9.61 29.18 -11.70
C PRO A 248 8.86 29.94 -10.61
N CYS A 249 9.40 29.89 -9.39
CA CYS A 249 8.96 30.72 -8.28
C CYS A 249 9.21 32.20 -8.66
N VAL A 250 8.26 32.85 -9.33
CA VAL A 250 8.29 34.30 -9.52
C VAL A 250 7.69 34.92 -8.26
N LEU A 251 8.52 35.06 -7.22
CA LEU A 251 8.26 35.99 -6.14
C LEU A 251 8.38 37.40 -6.70
N GLN A 252 7.25 37.97 -7.06
CA GLN A 252 7.12 39.38 -7.39
C GLN A 252 7.22 40.18 -6.09
N TYR A 253 8.44 40.58 -5.73
CA TYR A 253 8.65 41.66 -4.77
C TYR A 253 8.22 42.98 -5.43
N ALA A 254 6.97 43.38 -5.19
CA ALA A 254 6.57 44.77 -5.27
C ALA A 254 6.83 45.41 -3.89
N MET A 255 7.93 46.15 -3.77
CA MET A 255 8.12 47.09 -2.66
C MET A 255 7.64 48.47 -3.09
N TYR A 256 6.55 48.88 -2.44
CA TYR A 256 6.14 50.22 -2.04
C TYR A 256 7.08 51.40 -2.37
N ILE A 257 6.51 52.42 -3.04
CA ILE A 257 6.78 53.84 -2.76
C ILE A 257 5.63 54.33 -1.87
#